data_AF-A0A0B1TIT2-F1
#
_entry.id   AF-A0A0B1TIT2-F1
#
_cell.length_a   1.000
_cell.length_b   1.000
_cell.length_c   1.000
_cell.angle_alpha   90.00
_cell.angle_beta   90.00
_cell.angle_gamma   90.00
#
_symmetry.space_group_name_H-M   'P 1'
#
loop_
_entity.id
_entity.type
_entity.pdbx_description
1 polymer ?
#
loop_
_entity_poly.entity_id
_entity_poly.type
_entity_poly.pdbx_seq_one_letter_code
_entity_poly.pdbx_strand_id
1 'polypeptide(L)'
;MWYDTTVLSWQIRASPCGYVIASYMTFLHGLATCVIIFAIDTFTFLCLRRKIKELHKDRESSASQIKILKDNIRLYIQGCMSAGLLILALTSFHFFSRFASTRLEKAATNTFSWQIAHILDGVILITFNKSLRDAFLGGMKTLKKRTTYIRSLP
;
A
#
# COMPACT_ATOMS: atom_id res chain seq x y z
N MET A 1 -0.82 -15.39 -21.50
CA MET A 1 0.43 -14.84 -20.93
C MET A 1 1.48 -15.94 -21.06
N TRP A 2 2.67 -15.66 -21.58
CA TRP A 2 3.78 -16.62 -21.54
C TRP A 2 5.03 -15.92 -21.02
N TYR A 3 5.91 -16.68 -20.39
CA TYR A 3 7.20 -16.19 -19.96
C TYR A 3 8.15 -16.26 -21.14
N ASP A 4 8.61 -15.10 -21.61
CA ASP A 4 9.58 -15.03 -22.69
C ASP A 4 11.00 -14.97 -22.08
N THR A 5 11.78 -16.02 -22.31
CA THR A 5 13.16 -16.13 -21.80
C THR A 5 14.12 -15.17 -22.49
N THR A 6 13.76 -14.66 -23.68
CA THR A 6 14.60 -13.73 -24.43
C THR A 6 14.51 -12.30 -23.90
N VAL A 7 13.36 -11.90 -23.35
CA VAL A 7 13.11 -10.56 -22.77
C VAL A 7 12.88 -10.60 -21.26
N LEU A 8 13.02 -11.78 -20.65
CA LEU A 8 12.91 -12.05 -19.21
C LEU A 8 11.71 -11.36 -18.56
N SER A 9 10.59 -11.33 -19.28
CA SER A 9 9.39 -10.64 -18.86
C SER A 9 8.16 -11.39 -19.36
N TRP A 10 7.06 -11.24 -18.63
CA TRP A 10 5.79 -11.80 -19.02
C TRP A 10 5.24 -11.00 -20.20
N GLN A 11 5.24 -11.64 -21.37
CA GLN A 11 4.72 -11.03 -22.58
C GLN A 11 3.23 -11.39 -22.71
N ILE A 12 2.45 -10.35 -23.03
CA ILE A 12 1.04 -10.50 -23.34
C ILE A 12 0.94 -10.66 -24.86
N ARG A 13 0.12 -11.63 -25.32
CA ARG A 13 -0.04 -11.91 -26.74
C ARG A 13 -0.48 -10.64 -27.48
N ALA A 14 0.13 -10.34 -28.63
CA ALA A 14 -0.38 -9.35 -29.56
C ALA A 14 -1.64 -9.88 -30.29
N SER A 15 -2.65 -10.22 -29.50
CA SER A 15 -4.00 -10.56 -29.96
C SER A 15 -4.97 -9.56 -29.32
N PRO A 16 -6.20 -9.40 -29.87
CA PRO A 16 -7.22 -8.54 -29.27
C PRO A 16 -7.45 -8.84 -27.78
N CYS A 17 -7.46 -10.12 -27.41
CA CYS A 17 -7.56 -10.55 -26.00
C CYS A 17 -6.39 -10.07 -25.14
N GLY A 18 -5.17 -10.04 -25.68
CA GLY A 18 -4.01 -9.56 -24.94
C GLY A 18 -4.03 -8.05 -24.71
N TYR A 19 -4.46 -7.27 -25.70
CA TYR A 19 -4.62 -5.82 -25.53
C TYR A 19 -5.69 -5.49 -24.48
N VAL A 20 -6.80 -6.25 -24.47
CA VAL A 20 -7.84 -6.14 -23.44
C VAL A 20 -7.25 -6.45 -22.07
N ILE A 21 -6.52 -7.55 -21.89
CA ILE A 21 -5.93 -7.93 -20.59
C ILE A 21 -4.93 -6.87 -20.09
N ALA A 22 -4.04 -6.37 -20.95
CA ALA A 22 -3.05 -5.36 -20.56
C ALA A 22 -3.72 -4.02 -20.15
N SER A 23 -4.74 -3.60 -20.89
CA SER A 23 -5.40 -2.30 -20.68
C SER A 23 -6.38 -2.35 -19.50
N TYR A 24 -7.21 -3.38 -19.43
CA TYR A 24 -8.22 -3.52 -18.37
C TYR A 24 -7.61 -3.98 -17.05
N MET A 25 -6.72 -4.96 -17.07
CA MET A 25 -6.36 -5.65 -15.83
C MET A 25 -5.27 -4.92 -15.04
N THR A 26 -4.47 -4.08 -15.68
CA THR A 26 -3.33 -3.40 -15.02
C THR A 26 -3.59 -1.91 -14.83
N PHE A 27 -4.04 -1.20 -15.87
CA PHE A 27 -4.30 0.23 -15.78
C PHE A 27 -5.68 0.54 -15.20
N LEU A 28 -6.75 -0.04 -15.77
CA LEU A 28 -8.10 0.23 -15.31
C LEU A 28 -8.33 -0.31 -13.89
N HIS A 29 -7.81 -1.49 -13.55
CA HIS A 29 -7.89 -2.04 -12.19
C HIS A 29 -7.15 -1.18 -11.16
N GLY A 30 -5.93 -0.71 -11.49
CA GLY A 30 -5.17 0.19 -10.61
C GLY A 30 -5.89 1.51 -10.39
N LEU A 31 -6.37 2.14 -11.48
CA LEU A 31 -7.12 3.39 -11.41
C LEU A 31 -8.44 3.23 -10.65
N ALA A 32 -9.21 2.19 -10.94
CA ALA A 32 -10.48 1.90 -10.27
C ALA A 32 -10.27 1.66 -8.77
N THR A 33 -9.24 0.90 -8.39
CA THR A 33 -8.89 0.67 -6.99
C THR A 33 -8.55 1.98 -6.28
N CYS A 34 -7.74 2.85 -6.90
CA CYS A 34 -7.42 4.17 -6.35
C CYS A 34 -8.67 5.05 -6.17
N VAL A 35 -9.57 5.08 -7.16
CA VAL A 35 -10.81 5.87 -7.09
C VAL A 35 -11.74 5.36 -6.00
N ILE A 36 -11.92 4.03 -5.89
CA ILE A 36 -12.77 3.41 -4.87
C ILE A 36 -12.22 3.69 -3.48
N ILE A 37 -10.92 3.50 -3.24
CA ILE A 37 -10.28 3.78 -1.95
C ILE A 37 -10.46 5.25 -1.60
N PHE A 38 -10.15 6.17 -2.52
CA PHE A 38 -10.31 7.60 -2.29
C PHE A 38 -11.77 7.98 -1.98
N ALA A 39 -12.74 7.37 -2.66
CA ALA A 39 -14.15 7.60 -2.41
C ALA A 39 -14.58 7.10 -1.03
N ILE A 40 -14.18 5.88 -0.64
CA ILE A 40 -14.48 5.30 0.69
C ILE A 40 -13.84 6.16 1.79
N ASP A 41 -12.57 6.52 1.64
CA ASP A 41 -11.82 7.32 2.60
C ASP A 41 -12.41 8.73 2.75
N THR A 42 -12.78 9.37 1.63
CA THR A 42 -13.43 10.68 1.63
C THR A 42 -14.82 10.61 2.25
N PHE A 43 -15.63 9.61 1.89
CA PHE A 43 -16.96 9.41 2.47
C PHE A 43 -16.89 9.19 3.98
N THR A 44 -15.96 8.35 4.42
CA THR A 44 -15.72 8.05 5.84
C THR A 44 -15.30 9.31 6.59
N PHE A 45 -14.39 10.10 6.02
CA PHE A 45 -13.96 11.38 6.58
C PHE A 45 -15.11 12.40 6.68
N LEU A 46 -15.94 12.52 5.64
CA LEU A 46 -17.10 13.42 5.64
C LEU A 46 -18.16 12.98 6.66
N CYS A 47 -18.47 11.68 6.72
CA CYS A 47 -19.43 11.14 7.67
C CYS A 47 -18.97 11.35 9.12
N LEU A 48 -17.68 11.15 9.39
CA LEU A 48 -17.08 11.42 10.69
C LEU A 48 -17.09 12.91 11.04
N ARG A 49 -16.73 13.79 10.10
CA ARG A 49 -16.79 15.25 10.31
C ARG A 49 -18.20 15.73 10.63
N ARG A 50 -19.22 15.18 9.96
CA ARG A 50 -20.63 15.47 10.27
C ARG A 50 -20.98 15.03 11.69
N LYS A 51 -20.64 13.80 12.09
CA LYS A 51 -20.89 13.30 13.45
C LYS A 51 -20.18 14.13 14.52
N ILE A 52 -18.93 14.54 14.28
CA ILE A 52 -18.20 15.41 15.22
C ILE A 52 -18.87 16.78 15.30
N LYS A 53 -19.29 17.37 14.18
CA LYS A 53 -19.96 18.68 14.19
C LYS A 53 -21.28 18.65 14.95
N GLU A 54 -22.06 17.58 14.80
CA GLU A 54 -23.28 17.33 15.59
C GLU A 54 -22.95 17.23 17.08
N LEU A 55 -21.94 16.43 17.44
CA LEU A 55 -21.54 16.19 18.83
C LEU A 55 -20.86 17.40 19.49
N HIS A 56 -20.28 18.31 18.72
CA HIS A 56 -19.67 19.55 19.24
C HIS A 56 -20.71 20.64 19.51
N LYS A 57 -21.90 20.51 18.94
CA LYS A 57 -23.06 21.37 19.22
C LYS A 57 -23.63 21.07 20.61
N ASP A 58 -23.52 19.83 21.07
CA ASP A 58 -23.60 19.47 22.49
C ASP A 58 -22.26 19.79 23.16
N ARG A 59 -22.29 20.58 24.25
CA ARG A 59 -21.15 21.35 24.78
C ARG A 59 -19.96 20.56 25.38
N GLU A 60 -19.82 19.27 25.11
CA GLU A 60 -18.72 18.47 25.64
C GLU A 60 -17.81 17.94 24.52
N SER A 61 -16.83 18.76 24.13
CA SER A 61 -15.73 18.35 23.26
C SER A 61 -14.83 17.39 24.02
N SER A 62 -15.24 16.12 24.11
CA SER A 62 -14.45 15.08 24.77
C SER A 62 -13.13 14.87 24.02
N ALA A 63 -12.00 14.92 24.72
CA ALA A 63 -10.67 14.64 24.17
C ALA A 63 -10.59 13.29 23.42
N SER A 64 -11.50 12.36 23.73
CA SER A 64 -11.69 11.08 23.03
C SER A 64 -12.06 11.26 21.55
N GLN A 65 -12.92 12.22 21.22
CA GLN A 65 -13.41 12.50 19.86
C GLN A 65 -12.30 13.05 18.97
N ILE A 66 -11.51 13.99 19.52
CA ILE A 66 -10.35 14.56 18.83
C ILE A 66 -9.32 13.46 18.53
N LYS A 67 -9.12 12.52 19.46
CA LYS A 67 -8.24 11.37 19.25
C LYS A 67 -8.72 10.47 18.10
N ILE A 68 -10.02 10.14 18.07
CA ILE A 68 -10.62 9.35 16.98
C ILE A 68 -10.45 10.07 15.64
N LEU A 69 -10.70 11.38 15.55
CA LEU A 69 -10.51 12.14 14.32
C LEU A 69 -9.06 12.09 13.83
N LYS A 70 -8.09 12.28 14.74
CA LYS A 70 -6.66 12.22 14.40
C LYS A 70 -6.26 10.84 13.89
N ASP A 71 -6.79 9.77 14.47
CA ASP A 71 -6.51 8.41 14.01
C ASP A 71 -7.13 8.13 12.63
N ASN A 72 -8.35 8.63 12.36
CA ASN A 72 -8.96 8.52 11.04
C ASN A 72 -8.23 9.35 9.97
N ILE A 73 -7.76 10.56 10.30
CA ILE A 73 -6.93 11.36 9.40
C ILE A 73 -5.62 10.62 9.07
N ARG A 74 -5.02 9.93 10.04
CA ARG A 74 -3.82 9.12 9.80
C ARG A 74 -4.12 7.96 8.85
N LEU A 75 -5.27 7.29 8.98
CA LEU A 75 -5.70 6.24 8.05
C LEU A 75 -5.98 6.79 6.64
N TYR A 76 -6.59 7.96 6.53
CA TYR A 76 -6.77 8.66 5.25
C TYR A 76 -5.43 8.95 4.58
N ILE A 77 -4.49 9.54 5.32
CA ILE A 77 -3.13 9.82 4.81
C ILE A 77 -2.42 8.52 4.41
N GLN A 78 -2.60 7.44 5.18
CA GLN A 78 -2.07 6.12 4.83
C GLN A 78 -2.57 5.66 3.46
N GLY A 79 -3.89 5.74 3.21
CA GLY A 79 -4.48 5.40 1.91
C GLY A 79 -3.92 6.25 0.77
N CYS A 80 -3.78 7.56 0.97
CA CYS A 80 -3.18 8.46 -0.02
C CYS A 80 -1.70 8.11 -0.31
N MET A 81 -0.91 7.80 0.73
CA MET A 81 0.49 7.42 0.58
C MET A 81 0.64 6.09 -0.17
N SER A 82 -0.17 5.09 0.18
CA SER A 82 -0.20 3.79 -0.51
C SER A 82 -0.60 3.94 -2.00
N ALA A 83 -1.62 4.74 -2.30
CA ALA A 83 -2.02 5.03 -3.68
C ALA A 83 -0.92 5.76 -4.46
N GLY A 84 -0.29 6.77 -3.85
CA GLY A 84 0.84 7.49 -4.44
C GLY A 84 2.03 6.59 -4.73
N LEU A 85 2.33 5.66 -3.82
CA LEU A 85 3.39 4.68 -3.96
C LEU A 85 3.12 3.69 -5.10
N LEU A 86 1.87 3.25 -5.27
CA LEU A 86 1.45 2.42 -6.40
C LEU A 86 1.62 3.17 -7.74
N ILE A 87 1.21 4.43 -7.82
CA ILE A 87 1.38 5.26 -9.03
C ILE A 87 2.87 5.45 -9.33
N LEU A 88 3.68 5.72 -8.30
CA LEU A 88 5.12 5.87 -8.45
C LEU A 88 5.78 4.58 -8.94
N ALA A 89 5.37 3.41 -8.43
CA ALA A 89 5.86 2.11 -8.89
C ALA A 89 5.51 1.84 -10.36
N LEU A 90 4.27 2.11 -10.77
CA LEU A 90 3.82 1.98 -12.17
C LEU A 90 4.54 2.95 -13.10
N THR A 91 4.77 4.19 -12.66
CA THR A 91 5.50 5.20 -13.44
C THR A 91 6.98 4.85 -13.55
N SER A 92 7.58 4.36 -12.46
CA SER A 92 8.97 3.90 -12.42
C SER A 92 9.19 2.74 -13.39
N PHE A 93 8.23 1.82 -13.53
CA PHE A 93 8.29 0.76 -14.54
C PHE A 93 8.40 1.31 -15.96
N HIS A 94 7.58 2.31 -16.31
CA HIS A 94 7.63 2.96 -17.61
C HIS A 94 8.92 3.76 -17.84
N PHE A 95 9.46 4.39 -16.79
CA PHE A 95 10.66 5.23 -16.88
C PHE A 95 11.97 4.41 -16.91
N PHE A 96 12.13 3.41 -16.02
CA PHE A 96 13.31 2.55 -15.99
C PHE A 96 13.44 1.68 -17.23
N SER A 97 12.33 1.34 -17.89
CA SER A 97 12.35 0.64 -19.19
C SER A 97 13.12 1.40 -20.27
N ARG A 98 13.23 2.74 -20.18
CA ARG A 98 14.04 3.57 -21.09
C ARG A 98 15.54 3.59 -20.77
N PHE A 99 15.94 3.40 -19.51
CA PHE A 99 17.34 3.56 -19.08
C PHE A 99 18.15 2.27 -19.04
N ALA A 100 17.50 1.12 -18.87
CA ALA A 100 18.25 -0.14 -18.80
C ALA A 100 18.69 -0.61 -20.20
N SER A 101 19.99 -0.88 -20.34
CA SER A 101 20.61 -1.26 -21.61
C SER A 101 20.50 -2.76 -21.88
N THR A 102 20.47 -3.59 -20.83
CA THR A 102 20.31 -5.05 -20.97
C THR A 102 18.95 -5.56 -20.49
N ARG A 103 18.52 -6.70 -21.03
CA ARG A 103 17.21 -7.30 -20.76
C ARG A 103 17.11 -7.87 -19.35
N LEU A 104 18.22 -8.40 -18.83
CA LEU A 104 18.33 -8.89 -17.45
C LEU A 104 18.24 -7.73 -16.46
N GLU A 105 18.89 -6.60 -16.72
CA GLU A 105 18.78 -5.39 -15.88
C GLU A 105 17.35 -4.86 -15.86
N LYS A 106 16.64 -4.84 -17.00
CA LYS A 106 15.21 -4.45 -17.04
C LYS A 106 14.35 -5.36 -16.16
N ALA A 107 14.51 -6.67 -16.31
CA ALA A 107 13.75 -7.65 -15.55
C ALA A 107 14.03 -7.56 -14.05
N ALA A 108 15.32 -7.54 -13.68
CA ALA A 108 15.75 -7.42 -12.29
C ALA A 108 15.25 -6.12 -11.66
N THR A 109 15.46 -4.98 -12.32
CA THR A 109 15.06 -3.66 -11.79
C THR A 109 13.56 -3.56 -11.61
N ASN A 110 12.77 -4.08 -12.56
CA ASN A 110 11.31 -4.13 -12.43
C ASN A 110 10.88 -4.98 -11.21
N THR A 111 11.40 -6.20 -11.11
CA THR A 111 11.05 -7.09 -10.00
C THR A 111 11.46 -6.48 -8.65
N PHE A 112 12.67 -5.94 -8.53
CA PHE A 112 13.10 -5.26 -7.31
C PHE A 112 12.24 -4.03 -7.00
N SER A 113 11.91 -3.21 -7.99
CA SER A 113 11.04 -2.05 -7.80
C SER A 113 9.66 -2.45 -7.29
N TRP A 114 9.08 -3.52 -7.84
CA TRP A 114 7.79 -4.05 -7.41
C TRP A 114 7.84 -4.60 -5.98
N GLN A 115 8.90 -5.34 -5.63
CA GLN A 115 9.09 -5.85 -4.27
C GLN A 115 9.31 -4.73 -3.26
N ILE A 116 10.13 -3.72 -3.61
CA ILE A 116 10.34 -2.54 -2.77
C ILE A 116 9.03 -1.79 -2.56
N ALA A 117 8.22 -1.62 -3.61
CA ALA A 117 6.91 -0.99 -3.48
C ALA A 117 6.01 -1.75 -2.49
N HIS A 118 5.93 -3.08 -2.58
CA HIS A 118 5.14 -3.86 -1.62
C HIS A 118 5.70 -3.81 -0.19
N ILE A 119 7.02 -3.81 -0.02
CA ILE A 119 7.65 -3.65 1.30
C ILE A 119 7.28 -2.29 1.88
N LEU A 120 7.39 -1.22 1.10
CA LEU A 120 7.06 0.13 1.54
C LEU A 120 5.57 0.29 1.86
N ASP A 121 4.68 -0.32 1.09
CA ASP A 121 3.25 -0.34 1.39
C ASP A 121 2.96 -1.03 2.73
N GLY A 122 3.60 -2.17 3.00
CA GLY A 122 3.53 -2.84 4.31
C GLY A 122 4.08 -1.98 5.45
N VAL A 123 5.18 -1.25 5.22
CA VAL A 123 5.75 -0.31 6.21
C VAL A 123 4.79 0.86 6.48
N ILE A 124 4.15 1.41 5.45
CA ILE A 124 3.14 2.46 5.57
C ILE A 124 1.96 1.94 6.40
N LEU A 125 1.44 0.75 6.09
CA LEU A 125 0.35 0.14 6.86
C LEU A 125 0.70 -0.01 8.35
N ILE A 126 1.86 -0.58 8.67
CA ILE A 126 2.31 -0.78 10.07
C ILE A 126 2.53 0.56 10.78
N THR A 127 3.05 1.58 10.09
CA THR A 127 3.37 2.88 10.69
C THR A 127 2.12 3.67 11.07
N PHE A 128 1.12 3.66 10.19
CA PHE A 128 -0.09 4.48 10.36
C PHE A 128 -1.16 3.78 11.20
N ASN A 129 -1.26 2.45 11.13
CA ASN A 129 -2.21 1.67 11.92
C ASN A 129 -1.64 1.33 13.31
N LYS A 130 -2.06 2.06 14.34
CA LYS A 130 -1.62 1.85 15.73
C LYS A 130 -1.90 0.43 16.23
N SER A 131 -3.09 -0.12 15.95
CA SER A 131 -3.48 -1.44 16.40
C SER A 131 -2.55 -2.53 15.83
N LEU A 132 -2.25 -2.44 14.53
CA LEU A 132 -1.31 -3.35 13.88
C LEU A 132 0.12 -3.15 14.40
N ARG A 133 0.55 -1.89 14.56
CA ARG A 133 1.87 -1.56 15.10
C ARG A 133 2.08 -2.15 16.49
N ASP A 134 1.10 -1.98 17.38
CA ASP A 134 1.19 -2.42 18.75
C ASP A 134 1.16 -3.95 18.84
N ALA A 135 0.36 -4.61 18.00
CA ALA A 135 0.37 -6.06 17.85
C ALA A 135 1.72 -6.58 17.31
N PHE A 136 2.27 -5.93 16.28
CA PHE A 136 3.55 -6.31 15.68
C PHE A 136 4.71 -6.13 16.65
N LEU A 137 4.80 -4.99 17.32
CA LEU A 137 5.81 -4.72 18.35
C LEU A 137 5.65 -5.64 19.57
N GLY A 138 4.42 -5.95 19.97
CA GLY A 138 4.13 -6.93 21.02
C GLY A 138 4.64 -8.33 20.65
N GLY A 139 4.36 -8.77 19.43
CA GLY A 139 4.87 -10.03 18.89
C GLY A 139 6.40 -10.09 18.85
N MET A 140 7.05 -9.03 18.39
CA MET A 140 8.53 -8.93 18.37
C MET A 140 9.14 -9.01 19.78
N LYS A 141 8.53 -8.34 20.77
CA LYS A 141 8.99 -8.41 22.17
C LYS A 141 8.88 -9.83 22.74
N THR A 142 7.77 -10.52 22.45
CA THR A 142 7.55 -11.92 22.85
C THR A 142 8.56 -12.87 22.20
N LEU A 143 8.82 -12.71 20.90
CA LEU A 143 9.83 -13.47 20.19
C LEU A 143 11.23 -13.24 20.77
N LYS A 144 11.61 -11.98 21.01
CA LYS A 144 12.89 -11.65 21.65
C LYS A 144 13.04 -12.32 23.02
N LYS A 145 11.98 -12.29 23.85
CA LYS A 145 11.96 -12.94 25.17
C LYS A 145 12.14 -14.46 25.05
N ARG A 146 11.48 -15.09 24.06
CA ARG A 146 11.59 -16.54 23.79
C ARG A 146 12.99 -16.93 23.31
N THR A 147 13.60 -16.16 22.42
CA THR A 147 14.96 -16.41 21.94
C THR A 147 15.98 -16.27 23.08
N THR A 148 15.83 -15.26 23.95
CA THR A 148 16.70 -15.12 25.14
C THR A 148 16.53 -16.30 26.09
N TYR A 149 15.30 -16.76 26.33
CA TYR A 149 15.01 -17.93 27.17
C TYR A 149 15.64 -19.22 26.62
N ILE A 150 15.49 -19.49 25.32
CA ILE A 150 16.10 -20.66 24.66
C ILE A 150 17.63 -20.60 24.76
N ARG A 151 18.23 -19.41 24.62
CA ARG A 151 19.68 -19.22 24.71
C ARG A 151 20.23 -19.32 26.14
N SER A 152 19.37 -19.27 27.16
CA SER A 152 19.74 -19.41 28.58
C SER A 152 19.51 -20.80 29.16
N LEU A 153 18.98 -21.74 28.35
CA LEU A 153 18.90 -23.15 28.74
C LEU A 153 20.29 -23.80 28.59
N PRO A 154 20.78 -24.52 29.62
CA PRO A 154 22.09 -25.18 29.62
C PRO A 154 22.18 -26.35 28.62
#